data_AF-A0A7D9KM23-F1
#
_entry.id   AF-A0A7D9KM23-F1
#
_cell.length_a   1.000
_cell.length_b   1.000
_cell.length_c   1.000
_cell.angle_alpha   90.00
_cell.angle_beta   90.00
_cell.angle_gamma   90.00
#
_symmetry.space_group_name_H-M   'P 1'
#
loop_
_entity.id
_entity.type
_entity.pdbx_description
1 polymer ?
#
loop_
_entity_poly.entity_id
_entity_poly.type
_entity_poly.pdbx_seq_one_letter_code
_entity_poly.pdbx_strand_id
1 'polypeptide(L)'
;TDTKIEHLVELAYFESQEIILVGDVNLDYLNQSAYSKRRLAKTLKSLNMSQHVIVVTRPKSKTCLDHVYSTHGHFIADIIVPNIGLADHLPVFVCRKYFDQ
;
A
#
# COMPACT_ATOMS: atom_id res chain seq x y z
N THR A 1 -9.56 -13.18 0.87
CA THR A 1 -10.75 -12.32 0.82
C THR A 1 -10.46 -11.09 1.66
N ASP A 2 -11.00 -9.93 1.29
CA ASP A 2 -10.80 -8.65 1.99
C ASP A 2 -10.99 -8.79 3.50
N THR A 3 -12.02 -9.54 3.92
CA THR A 3 -12.33 -9.81 5.34
C THR A 3 -11.19 -10.42 6.15
N LYS A 4 -10.40 -11.31 5.55
CA LYS A 4 -9.26 -11.95 6.25
C LYS A 4 -8.10 -10.96 6.41
N ILE A 5 -7.84 -10.15 5.38
CA ILE A 5 -6.76 -9.15 5.40
C ILE A 5 -7.12 -8.06 6.42
N GLU A 6 -8.35 -7.57 6.40
CA GLU A 6 -8.85 -6.59 7.37
C GLU A 6 -8.66 -7.07 8.80
N HIS A 7 -9.10 -8.30 9.12
CA HIS A 7 -8.97 -8.84 10.47
C HIS A 7 -7.50 -8.92 10.93
N LEU A 8 -6.59 -9.33 10.05
CA LEU A 8 -5.15 -9.38 10.37
C LEU A 8 -4.56 -7.99 10.60
N VAL A 9 -4.97 -7.00 9.78
CA VAL A 9 -4.53 -5.61 9.95
C VAL A 9 -5.08 -5.01 11.25
N GLU A 10 -6.33 -5.29 11.59
CA GLU A 10 -6.94 -4.85 12.86
C GLU A 10 -6.21 -5.46 14.05
N LEU A 11 -5.92 -6.77 14.04
CA LEU A 11 -5.15 -7.42 15.10
C LEU A 11 -3.77 -6.80 15.28
N ALA A 12 -3.02 -6.62 14.19
CA ALA A 12 -1.71 -5.96 14.23
C ALA A 12 -1.81 -4.51 14.74
N TYR A 13 -2.89 -3.80 14.41
CA TYR A 13 -3.12 -2.43 14.86
C TYR A 13 -3.36 -2.36 16.36
N PHE A 14 -4.12 -3.30 16.94
CA PHE A 14 -4.37 -3.37 18.38
C PHE A 14 -3.12 -3.70 19.20
N GLU A 15 -2.13 -4.37 18.61
CA GLU A 15 -0.84 -4.62 19.26
C GLU A 15 0.04 -3.36 19.37
N SER A 16 -0.43 -2.20 18.89
CA SER A 16 0.31 -0.92 18.92
C SER A 16 1.68 -0.98 18.24
N GLN A 17 1.84 -1.89 17.27
CA GLN A 17 3.05 -2.01 16.48
C GLN A 17 2.99 -1.08 15.26
N GLU A 18 4.16 -0.69 14.75
CA GLU A 18 4.23 -0.10 13.42
C GLU A 18 3.85 -1.14 12.37
N ILE A 19 2.97 -0.75 11.45
CA ILE A 19 2.53 -1.61 10.36
C ILE A 19 3.00 -1.00 9.05
N ILE A 20 3.66 -1.81 8.24
CA ILE A 20 3.87 -1.57 6.81
C ILE A 20 3.23 -2.74 6.06
N LEU A 21 2.18 -2.45 5.31
CA LEU A 21 1.48 -3.41 4.47
C LEU A 21 1.95 -3.22 3.03
N VAL A 22 2.56 -4.25 2.44
CA VAL A 22 3.00 -4.27 1.04
C VAL A 22 2.31 -5.41 0.32
N GLY A 23 1.73 -5.16 -0.85
CA GLY A 23 1.22 -6.25 -1.68
C GLY A 23 0.46 -5.84 -2.93
N ASP A 24 0.34 -6.80 -3.85
CA ASP A 24 -0.58 -6.76 -4.98
C ASP A 24 -1.97 -7.21 -4.51
N VAL A 25 -2.89 -6.23 -4.40
CA VAL A 25 -4.29 -6.50 -4.02
C VAL A 25 -5.24 -6.45 -5.21
N ASN A 26 -4.73 -6.29 -6.44
CA ASN A 26 -5.52 -6.18 -7.67
C ASN A 26 -6.63 -5.11 -7.60
N LEU A 27 -6.38 -4.02 -6.88
CA LEU A 27 -7.24 -2.84 -6.80
C LEU A 27 -6.53 -1.65 -7.43
N ASP A 28 -7.12 -1.04 -8.45
CA ASP A 28 -6.48 0.12 -9.09
C ASP A 28 -6.63 1.38 -8.24
N TYR A 29 -5.54 1.81 -7.62
CA TYR A 29 -5.51 3.05 -6.83
C TYR A 29 -5.72 4.29 -7.70
N LEU A 30 -5.35 4.29 -8.98
CA LEU A 30 -5.53 5.46 -9.84
C LEU A 30 -7.01 5.73 -10.14
N ASN A 31 -7.84 4.68 -10.14
CA ASN A 31 -9.30 4.83 -10.20
C ASN A 31 -9.92 5.05 -8.81
N GLN A 32 -9.72 6.26 -8.27
CA GLN A 32 -10.21 6.65 -6.94
C GLN A 32 -11.73 6.44 -6.74
N SER A 33 -12.52 6.60 -7.81
CA SER A 33 -13.98 6.43 -7.76
C SER A 33 -14.41 4.98 -7.48
N ALA A 34 -13.66 4.01 -7.98
CA ALA A 34 -13.88 2.59 -7.73
C ALA A 34 -13.14 2.13 -6.46
N TYR A 35 -11.90 2.60 -6.29
CA TYR A 35 -11.03 2.25 -5.17
C TYR A 35 -11.66 2.61 -3.82
N SER A 36 -12.12 3.85 -3.64
CA SER A 36 -12.71 4.34 -2.39
C SER A 36 -13.99 3.60 -1.95
N LYS A 37 -14.66 2.89 -2.88
CA LYS A 37 -15.84 2.07 -2.57
C LYS A 37 -15.47 0.71 -1.98
N ARG A 38 -14.23 0.24 -2.19
CA ARG A 38 -13.75 -1.06 -1.72
C ARG A 38 -13.70 -1.10 -0.19
N ARG A 39 -13.99 -2.29 0.35
CA ARG A 39 -14.06 -2.51 1.79
C ARG A 39 -12.68 -2.34 2.44
N LEU A 40 -11.67 -3.00 1.88
CA LEU A 40 -10.28 -2.87 2.31
C LEU A 40 -9.80 -1.41 2.34
N ALA A 41 -10.08 -0.64 1.28
CA ALA A 41 -9.72 0.78 1.20
C ALA A 41 -10.34 1.61 2.33
N LYS A 42 -11.60 1.34 2.68
CA LYS A 42 -12.29 2.02 3.79
C LYS A 42 -11.68 1.64 5.14
N THR A 43 -11.38 0.36 5.35
CA THR A 43 -10.76 -0.11 6.60
C THR A 43 -9.38 0.50 6.81
N LEU A 44 -8.51 0.47 5.80
CA LEU A 44 -7.17 1.07 5.89
C LEU A 44 -7.25 2.58 6.16
N LYS A 45 -8.22 3.27 5.54
CA LYS A 45 -8.49 4.68 5.82
C LYS A 45 -8.98 4.91 7.25
N SER A 46 -9.87 4.06 7.79
CA SER A 46 -10.36 4.21 9.17
C SER A 46 -9.28 3.94 10.23
N LEU A 47 -8.25 3.15 9.88
CA LEU A 47 -7.07 2.91 10.72
C LEU A 47 -5.98 3.96 10.53
N ASN A 48 -6.29 5.09 9.88
CA ASN A 48 -5.35 6.17 9.56
C ASN A 48 -4.08 5.72 8.82
N MET A 49 -4.15 4.62 8.07
CA MET A 49 -3.03 4.17 7.27
C MET A 49 -2.89 5.01 6.00
N SER A 50 -1.67 5.43 5.70
CA SER A 50 -1.36 6.24 4.52
C SER A 50 -0.92 5.36 3.37
N GLN A 51 -1.54 5.51 2.19
CA GLN A 51 -1.05 4.90 0.93
C GLN A 51 0.11 5.72 0.39
N HIS A 52 1.15 5.02 -0.03
CA HIS A 52 2.40 5.62 -0.48
C HIS A 52 2.64 5.49 -1.98
N VAL A 53 2.11 4.44 -2.63
CA VAL A 53 2.24 4.25 -4.07
C VAL A 53 1.05 4.89 -4.78
N ILE A 54 1.34 5.93 -5.58
CA ILE A 54 0.34 6.72 -6.32
C ILE A 54 0.62 6.77 -7.83
N VAL A 55 1.45 5.85 -8.32
CA VAL A 55 1.92 5.82 -9.72
C VAL A 55 1.60 4.47 -10.37
N VAL A 56 1.71 4.40 -11.70
CA VAL A 56 1.48 3.14 -12.43
C VAL A 56 2.49 2.09 -11.97
N THR A 57 1.99 0.94 -11.52
CA THR A 57 2.80 -0.24 -11.19
C THR A 57 2.62 -1.33 -12.24
N ARG A 58 1.56 -1.28 -13.06
CA ARG A 58 1.36 -2.18 -14.20
C ARG A 58 1.23 -1.41 -15.52
N PRO A 59 2.31 -1.24 -16.31
CA PRO A 59 2.31 -0.40 -17.50
C PRO A 59 1.31 -0.83 -18.57
N LYS A 60 1.13 -2.15 -18.75
CA LYS A 60 0.25 -2.72 -19.77
C LYS A 60 -1.21 -2.24 -19.64
N SER A 61 -1.71 -2.14 -18.42
CA SER A 61 -3.07 -1.66 -18.12
C SER A 61 -3.12 -0.21 -17.66
N LYS A 62 -1.97 0.43 -17.46
CA LYS A 62 -1.84 1.78 -16.89
C LYS A 62 -2.51 1.91 -15.51
N THR A 63 -2.39 0.87 -14.68
CA THR A 63 -3.02 0.78 -13.36
C THR A 63 -1.98 0.77 -12.23
N CYS A 64 -2.38 1.21 -11.04
CA CYS A 64 -1.61 1.05 -9.81
C CYS A 64 -2.22 -0.10 -9.00
N LEU A 65 -1.67 -1.30 -9.12
CA LEU A 65 -2.20 -2.51 -8.47
C LEU A 65 -1.41 -2.95 -7.24
N ASP A 66 -0.19 -2.43 -7.08
CA ASP A 66 0.67 -2.70 -5.93
C ASP A 66 0.54 -1.56 -4.93
N HIS A 67 0.36 -1.91 -3.67
CA HIS A 67 0.03 -0.97 -2.60
C HIS A 67 1.04 -1.03 -1.48
N VAL A 68 1.28 0.13 -0.87
CA VAL A 68 2.15 0.27 0.30
C VAL A 68 1.44 1.18 1.29
N TYR A 69 0.91 0.59 2.36
CA TYR A 69 0.28 1.32 3.45
C TYR A 69 1.16 1.35 4.69
N SER A 70 1.16 2.45 5.44
CA SER A 70 1.79 2.50 6.76
C SER A 70 0.95 3.22 7.80
N THR A 71 1.05 2.80 9.07
CA THR A 71 0.51 3.58 10.21
C THR A 71 1.33 4.83 10.52
N HIS A 72 2.66 4.79 10.32
CA HIS A 72 3.58 5.89 10.62
C HIS A 72 4.23 6.42 9.34
N GLY A 73 3.47 7.14 8.52
CA GLY A 73 3.94 7.62 7.21
C GLY A 73 5.21 8.48 7.26
N HIS A 74 5.50 9.13 8.38
CA HIS A 74 6.71 9.94 8.59
C HIS A 74 8.01 9.10 8.70
N PHE A 75 7.91 7.79 8.93
CA PHE A 75 9.07 6.88 8.87
C PHE A 75 9.39 6.41 7.46
N ILE A 76 8.51 6.62 6.49
CA ILE A 76 8.81 6.31 5.09
C ILE A 76 9.68 7.43 4.52
N ALA A 77 10.91 7.09 4.15
CA ALA A 77 11.89 8.01 3.60
C ALA A 77 11.65 8.28 2.12
N ASP A 78 11.37 7.22 1.37
CA ASP A 78 11.27 7.25 -0.08
C ASP A 78 10.48 6.04 -0.60
N ILE A 79 9.83 6.22 -1.75
CA ILE A 79 9.15 5.18 -2.51
C ILE A 79 9.54 5.34 -3.98
N ILE A 80 10.09 4.30 -4.57
CA ILE A 80 10.43 4.29 -5.99
C ILE A 80 9.76 3.13 -6.72
N VAL A 81 9.29 3.41 -7.93
CA VAL A 81 8.71 2.42 -8.85
C VAL A 81 9.47 2.50 -10.18
N PRO A 82 10.69 1.95 -10.26
CA PRO A 82 11.50 2.08 -11.46
C PRO A 82 10.95 1.22 -12.59
N ASN A 83 11.01 1.74 -13.82
CA ASN A 83 10.66 0.97 -15.02
C ASN A 83 11.80 0.00 -15.40
N ILE A 84 11.93 -1.08 -14.63
CA ILE A 84 12.84 -2.18 -14.92
C ILE A 84 12.00 -3.40 -15.29
N GLY A 85 12.11 -3.84 -16.54
CA GLY A 85 11.20 -4.82 -17.19
C GLY A 85 11.37 -6.26 -16.73
N LEU A 86 11.28 -6.51 -15.42
CA LEU A 86 11.43 -7.84 -14.81
C LEU A 86 10.12 -8.66 -14.83
N ALA A 87 8.97 -7.99 -14.90
CA ALA A 87 7.64 -8.58 -14.96
C ALA A 87 6.66 -7.64 -15.67
N ASP A 88 5.38 -8.03 -15.79
CA ASP A 88 4.33 -7.11 -16.24
C ASP A 88 3.99 -6.04 -15.19
N HIS A 89 4.35 -6.29 -13.93
CA HIS A 89 4.41 -5.30 -12.85
C HIS A 89 5.83 -4.71 -12.72
N LEU A 90 5.89 -3.41 -12.45
CA LEU A 90 7.09 -2.70 -12.04
C LEU A 90 7.36 -2.99 -10.56
N PRO A 91 8.63 -3.20 -10.16
CA PRO A 91 8.95 -3.38 -8.75
C PRO A 91 8.67 -2.10 -7.96
N VAL A 92 8.20 -2.28 -6.73
CA VAL A 92 8.01 -1.20 -5.76
C VAL A 92 9.08 -1.35 -4.68
N PHE A 93 9.88 -0.30 -4.48
CA PHE A 93 10.82 -0.22 -3.37
C PHE A 93 10.35 0.82 -2.38
N VAL A 94 10.46 0.49 -1.09
CA VAL A 94 10.07 1.34 0.02
C VAL A 94 11.27 1.44 0.96
N CYS A 95 11.68 2.66 1.25
CA CYS A 95 12.73 2.92 2.22
C CYS A 95 12.11 3.42 3.52
N ARG A 96 12.36 2.73 4.63
CA ARG A 96 11.91 3.12 5.97
C ARG A 96 13.10 3.57 6.80
N LYS A 97 13.01 4.74 7.44
CA LYS A 97 13.99 5.22 8.41
C LYS A 97 13.84 4.46 9.72
N TYR A 98 14.96 4.03 10.31
CA TYR A 98 14.98 3.58 11.69
C TYR A 98 15.10 4.78 12.61
N PHE A 99 14.46 4.71 13.78
CA PHE A 99 14.54 5.75 14.80
C PHE A 99 15.89 5.60 15.52
N ASP A 100 16.96 6.09 14.89
CA ASP A 100 18.30 6.29 15.46
C ASP A 100 19.02 7.42 14.68
N GLN A 101 18.34 8.54 14.48
CA GLN A 101 18.94 9.82 14.05
C GLN A 101 18.31 10.99 14.80
#